data_AF-A0A9P0KW60-F1
#
_entry.id   AF-A0A9P0KW60-F1
#
_cell.length_a   1.000
_cell.length_b   1.000
_cell.length_c   1.000
_cell.angle_alpha   90.00
_cell.angle_beta   90.00
_cell.angle_gamma   90.00
#
_symmetry.space_group_name_H-M   'P 1'
#
loop_
_entity.id
_entity.type
_entity.pdbx_description
1 polymer ?
#
loop_
_entity_poly.entity_id
_entity_poly.type
_entity_poly.pdbx_seq_one_letter_code
_entity_poly.pdbx_strand_id
1 'polypeptide(L)' 'MEENNVPFLRWVSSRPDLSPIETLWHEMKKVLRQHPARTVTEVRQKLQEIWDCFTPNFCQNLVNTIPKEFQP' A
#
# COMPACT_ATOMS: atom_id res chain seq x y z
N MET A 1 -2.80 -8.20 -28.62
CA MET A 1 -3.06 -7.40 -27.42
C MET A 1 -1.75 -7.37 -26.67
N GLU A 2 -0.93 -6.36 -26.91
CA GLU A 2 0.31 -6.15 -26.15
C GLU A 2 -0.12 -5.59 -24.79
N GLU A 3 -0.54 -6.48 -23.89
CA GLU A 3 -0.72 -6.12 -22.49
C GLU A 3 0.69 -5.82 -21.95
N ASN A 4 0.95 -4.53 -21.76
CA ASN A 4 2.19 -3.90 -21.29
C ASN A 4 3.18 -4.89 -20.64
N ASN A 5 4.42 -4.92 -21.13
CA ASN A 5 5.59 -5.69 -20.63
C ASN A 5 5.93 -5.38 -19.15
N VAL A 6 4.98 -5.53 -18.25
CA VAL A 6 5.13 -5.39 -16.82
C VAL A 6 5.43 -6.78 -16.29
N PRO A 7 6.63 -7.01 -15.74
CA PRO A 7 6.97 -8.31 -15.18
C PRO A 7 5.99 -8.67 -14.06
N PHE A 8 5.38 -9.84 -14.16
CA PHE A 8 4.45 -10.33 -13.16
C PHE A 8 5.22 -10.81 -11.93
N LEU A 9 4.99 -10.18 -10.78
CA LEU A 9 5.56 -10.62 -9.51
C LEU A 9 4.90 -11.94 -9.08
N ARG A 10 5.67 -13.04 -9.03
CA ARG A 10 5.17 -14.31 -8.50
C ARG A 10 5.07 -14.23 -6.98
N TRP A 11 3.91 -13.79 -6.50
CA TRP A 11 3.63 -13.71 -5.07
C TRP A 11 3.30 -15.09 -4.47
N VAL A 12 3.84 -15.39 -3.28
CA VAL A 12 3.37 -16.53 -2.50
C VAL A 12 2.02 -16.21 -1.88
N SER A 13 0.96 -16.88 -2.35
CA SER A 13 -0.42 -16.76 -1.82
C SER A 13 -0.51 -16.92 -0.29
N SER A 14 0.49 -17.58 0.31
CA SER A 14 0.60 -17.84 1.75
C SER A 14 1.00 -16.64 2.61
N ARG A 15 1.50 -15.52 2.05
CA ARG A 15 1.91 -14.32 2.82
C ARG A 15 1.33 -13.03 2.24
N PRO A 16 0.05 -12.73 2.49
CA PRO A 16 -0.53 -11.44 2.13
C PRO A 16 0.16 -10.26 2.84
N ASP A 17 0.71 -10.49 4.04
CA ASP A 17 1.42 -9.48 4.84
C ASP A 17 2.69 -8.91 4.22
N LEU A 18 3.27 -9.62 3.24
CA LEU A 18 4.45 -9.13 2.55
C LEU A 18 4.09 -8.09 1.47
N SER A 19 2.81 -7.94 1.10
CA SER A 19 2.45 -7.19 -0.10
C SER A 19 2.54 -5.69 0.20
N PRO A 20 3.31 -4.91 -0.59
CA PRO A 20 3.54 -3.50 -0.30
C PRO A 20 2.22 -2.70 -0.28
N ILE A 21 1.20 -3.13 -1.02
CA ILE A 21 -0.13 -2.52 -0.98
C ILE A 21 -0.89 -2.84 0.31
N GLU A 22 -0.74 -4.05 0.85
CA GLU A 22 -1.34 -4.43 2.13
C GLU A 22 -0.66 -3.69 3.29
N THR A 23 0.66 -3.53 3.23
CA THR A 23 1.41 -2.71 4.19
C THR A 23 0.97 -1.25 4.12
N LEU A 24 0.78 -0.69 2.92
CA LEU A 24 0.29 0.66 2.75
C LEU A 24 -1.14 0.81 3.33
N TRP A 25 -2.03 -0.13 3.03
CA TRP A 25 -3.37 -0.15 3.61
C TRP A 25 -3.35 -0.29 5.12
N HIS A 26 -2.40 -1.03 5.69
CA HIS A 26 -2.24 -1.16 7.13
C HIS A 26 -1.93 0.20 7.77
N GLU A 27 -0.97 0.95 7.23
CA GLU A 27 -0.62 2.28 7.73
C GLU A 27 -1.79 3.28 7.57
N MET A 28 -2.51 3.25 6.44
CA MET A 28 -3.71 4.08 6.26
C MET A 28 -4.78 3.79 7.30
N LYS A 29 -5.07 2.50 7.54
CA LYS A 29 -6.03 2.06 8.58
C LYS A 29 -5.61 2.50 9.98
N LYS A 30 -4.31 2.50 10.28
CA LYS A 30 -3.76 2.95 11.57
C LYS A 30 -3.99 4.43 11.80
N VAL A 31 -3.72 5.28 10.80
CA VAL A 31 -3.98 6.74 10.90
C VAL A 31 -5.47 7.04 11.02
N LEU A 32 -6.32 6.32 10.26
CA LEU A 32 -7.78 6.44 10.35
C LEU A 32 -8.31 6.07 11.75
N ARG A 33 -7.74 5.05 12.40
CA ARG A 33 -8.12 4.66 13.78
C ARG A 33 -7.78 5.72 14.82
N GLN A 34 -6.67 6.44 14.63
CA GLN A 34 -6.27 7.52 15.53
C GLN A 34 -7.17 8.75 15.40
N HIS A 35 -7.74 8.97 14.22
CA HIS A 35 -8.60 10.11 13.96
C HIS A 35 -9.91 9.68 13.28
N PRO A 36 -10.81 9.03 14.04
CA PRO A 36 -12.01 8.40 13.48
C PRO A 36 -12.90 9.43 12.78
N ALA A 37 -13.23 9.16 11.52
CA ALA A 37 -14.23 9.87 10.76
C ALA A 37 -15.61 9.21 10.96
N ARG A 38 -16.68 10.01 11.00
CA ARG A 38 -18.04 9.52 11.32
C ARG A 38 -18.91 9.33 10.08
N THR A 39 -18.52 9.94 8.97
CA THR A 39 -19.22 9.84 7.69
C THR A 39 -18.33 9.26 6.59
N VAL A 40 -18.94 8.65 5.57
CA VAL A 40 -18.23 8.10 4.41
C VAL A 40 -17.43 9.19 3.69
N THR A 41 -17.97 10.41 3.62
CA THR A 41 -17.31 11.57 3.00
C THR A 41 -16.04 11.95 3.74
N GLU A 42 -16.08 12.04 5.07
CA GLU A 42 -14.90 12.34 5.89
C GLU A 42 -13.86 11.23 5.81
N VAL A 43 -14.26 9.95 5.80
CA VAL A 43 -13.32 8.83 5.62
C VAL A 43 -12.61 8.96 4.27
N ARG A 44 -13.34 9.28 3.20
CA ARG A 44 -12.76 9.45 1.86
C ARG A 44 -11.79 10.62 1.80
N GLN A 45 -12.17 11.78 2.33
CA GLN A 45 -11.29 12.96 2.39
C GLN A 45 -10.01 12.63 3.15
N LYS A 46 -10.15 11.98 4.31
CA LYS A 46 -9.01 11.63 5.15
C LYS A 46 -8.09 10.59 4.52
N LEU A 47 -8.65 9.59 3.84
CA LEU A 47 -7.87 8.65 3.05
C LEU A 47 -7.06 9.35 1.97
N GLN A 48 -7.64 10.36 1.31
CA GLN A 48 -6.95 11.17 0.31
C GLN A 48 -5.81 11.96 0.96
N GLU A 49 -6.05 12.65 2.06
CA GLU A 49 -5.01 13.40 2.81
C GLU A 49 -3.86 12.50 3.27
N ILE A 50 -4.17 11.29 3.75
CA ILE A 50 -3.16 10.30 4.15
C ILE A 50 -2.40 9.81 2.92
N TRP A 51 -3.10 9.56 1.82
CA TRP A 51 -2.49 9.12 0.57
C TRP A 51 -1.49 10.15 0.03
N ASP A 52 -1.88 11.42 0.03
CA ASP A 52 -1.03 12.54 -0.39
C ASP A 52 0.20 12.74 0.53
N CYS A 53 0.17 12.26 1.77
CA CYS A 53 1.33 12.23 2.66
C CYS A 53 2.37 11.17 2.27
N PHE A 54 2.01 10.14 1.50
CA PHE A 54 2.96 9.10 1.11
C PHE A 54 3.90 9.61 0.02
N THR A 55 5.14 9.85 0.42
CA THR A 55 6.20 10.24 -0.52
C THR A 55 6.65 9.05 -1.36
N PRO A 56 7.22 9.28 -2.57
CA PRO A 56 7.86 8.22 -3.35
C PRO A 56 8.91 7.44 -2.57
N ASN A 57 9.60 8.11 -1.64
CA ASN A 57 10.61 7.50 -0.77
C ASN A 57 9.99 6.51 0.23
N PHE A 58 8.79 6.80 0.74
CA PHE A 58 8.04 5.87 1.57
C PHE A 58 7.65 4.61 0.78
N CYS A 59 7.12 4.79 -0.43
CA CYS A 59 6.80 3.66 -1.33
C CYS A 59 8.03 2.82 -1.67
N GLN A 60 9.18 3.46 -1.95
CA GLN A 60 10.42 2.76 -2.21
C GLN A 60 10.90 1.95 -0.99
N ASN A 61 10.78 2.52 0.21
CA ASN A 61 11.11 1.82 1.44
C ASN A 61 10.21 0.59 1.65
N LEU A 62 8.90 0.70 1.37
CA LEU A 62 7.99 -0.45 1.41
C LEU A 62 8.43 -1.57 0.46
N VAL A 63 8.78 -1.23 -0.79
CA VAL A 63 9.29 -2.21 -1.75
C VAL A 63 10.58 -2.87 -1.23
N ASN A 64 11.46 -2.11 -0.56
CA ASN A 64 12.68 -2.65 0.03
C ASN A 64 12.44 -3.58 1.24
N THR A 65 11.30 -3.46 1.93
CA THR A 65 10.93 -4.39 3.01
C THR A 65 10.49 -5.77 2.51
N ILE A 66 10.14 -5.86 1.21
CA ILE A 66 9.84 -7.14 0.57
C ILE A 66 11.14 -7.95 0.49
N PRO A 67 11.13 -9.25 0.85
CA PRO A 67 12.30 -10.10 0.69
C PRO A 67 12.80 -10.06 -0.75
N LYS A 68 14.13 -10.05 -0.93
CA LYS A 68 14.78 -9.99 -2.25
C LYS A 68 14.32 -11.08 -3.22
N GLU A 69 13.83 -12.20 -2.69
CA GLU A 69 13.27 -13.32 -3.46
C GLU A 69 11.95 -12.98 -4.19
N PHE A 70 11.27 -11.91 -3.78
CA PHE A 70 10.01 -11.42 -4.37
C PHE A 70 10.13 -10.01 -4.94
N GLN A 71 11.35 -9.44 -5.00
CA GLN A 71 11.59 -8.17 -5.69
C GLN A 71 11.64 -8.42 -7.21
N PRO A 72 11.11 -7.50 -8.04
CA PRO A 72 11.12 -7.65 -9.51
C PRO A 72 12.54 -7.60 -10.10
#